data_AF-A0A353T0P8-F1
#
_entry.id   AF-A0A353T0P8-F1
#
_cell.length_a   1.000
_cell.length_b   1.000
_cell.length_c   1.000
_cell.angle_alpha   90.00
_cell.angle_beta   90.00
_cell.angle_gamma   90.00
#
_symmetry.space_group_name_H-M   'P 1'
#
loop_
_entity.id
_entity.type
_entity.pdbx_description
1 polymer ?
#
loop_
_entity_poly.entity_id
_entity_poly.type
_entity_poly.pdbx_seq_one_letter_code
_entity_poly.pdbx_strand_id
1 'polypeptide(L)'
;MAYLSRRRAKGEITFECVNGFIMVLLSFTTLYPFLFLIFQSLGNSASISFLPKEFETAAYATVFKNSYIWSGFRNTILRTVVGTVLSVLVTTSGAYALSKPWFPNRRLWTGFIVFTMFFSGGLIPSYLLMKGLGLYNSFWAMILPGLCSAYNLTIMRNFFMGIPNELEESAKIDGANDIQIMLRIVIPISLPIIATISLWNAVGHWNAWFDCM
;
A
#
# COMPACT_ATOMS: atom_id res chain seq x y z
N MET A 1 29.64 -15.38 27.94
CA MET A 1 28.53 -16.33 27.78
C MET A 1 28.77 -17.14 26.51
N ALA A 2 29.17 -18.40 26.70
CA ALA A 2 29.55 -19.32 25.63
C ALA A 2 28.31 -19.75 24.83
N TYR A 3 28.12 -19.17 23.64
CA TYR A 3 27.30 -19.81 22.61
C TYR A 3 28.08 -21.02 22.09
N LEU A 4 27.80 -22.16 22.70
CA LEU A 4 28.27 -23.48 22.28
C LEU A 4 28.06 -23.62 20.76
N SER A 5 29.16 -23.84 20.04
CA SER A 5 29.16 -24.39 18.69
C SER A 5 28.58 -25.81 18.75
N ARG A 6 27.25 -25.92 18.74
CA ARG A 6 26.58 -27.21 18.52
C ARG A 6 27.06 -27.72 17.17
N ARG A 7 27.68 -28.92 17.15
CA ARG A 7 27.88 -29.65 15.90
C ARG A 7 26.50 -29.83 15.27
N ARG A 8 26.24 -29.17 14.13
CA ARG A 8 24.97 -29.29 13.41
C ARG A 8 24.68 -30.76 13.16
N ALA A 9 23.48 -31.19 13.51
CA ALA A 9 23.08 -32.57 13.27
C ALA A 9 23.06 -32.82 11.76
N LYS A 10 23.39 -34.03 11.30
CA LYS A 10 23.33 -34.36 9.85
C LYS A 10 21.94 -34.06 9.26
N GLY A 11 20.88 -34.26 10.04
CA GLY A 11 19.51 -33.93 9.65
C GLY A 11 19.24 -32.43 9.50
N GLU A 12 19.89 -31.58 10.31
CA GLU A 12 19.82 -30.12 10.22
C GLU A 12 20.46 -29.62 8.92
N ILE A 13 21.64 -30.16 8.57
CA ILE A 13 22.34 -29.82 7.33
C ILE A 13 21.53 -30.27 6.11
N THR A 14 20.97 -31.49 6.12
CA THR A 14 20.13 -31.98 5.02
C THR A 14 18.88 -31.11 4.86
N PHE A 15 18.21 -30.73 5.95
CA PHE A 15 17.04 -29.86 5.91
C PHE A 15 17.39 -28.46 5.37
N GLU A 16 18.48 -27.84 5.84
CA GLU A 16 18.96 -26.55 5.35
C GLU A 16 19.27 -26.58 3.85
N CYS A 17 19.94 -27.63 3.37
CA CYS A 17 20.27 -27.77 1.94
C CYS A 17 19.02 -27.96 1.08
N VAL A 18 18.09 -28.83 1.49
CA VAL A 18 16.84 -29.06 0.74
C VAL A 18 15.97 -27.81 0.75
N ASN A 19 15.80 -27.17 1.90
CA ASN A 19 15.04 -25.93 2.01
C ASN A 19 15.69 -24.81 1.18
N GLY A 20 17.02 -24.67 1.26
CA GLY A 20 17.77 -23.72 0.44
C GLY A 20 17.57 -23.95 -1.06
N PHE A 21 17.63 -25.21 -1.51
CA PHE A 21 17.37 -25.56 -2.91
C PHE A 21 15.94 -25.19 -3.34
N ILE A 22 14.94 -25.49 -2.52
CA ILE A 22 13.54 -25.12 -2.80
C ILE A 22 13.38 -23.60 -2.85
N MET A 23 13.99 -22.85 -1.93
CA MET A 23 13.94 -21.38 -1.91
C MET A 23 14.62 -20.75 -3.14
N VAL A 24 15.74 -21.33 -3.60
CA VAL A 24 16.39 -20.90 -4.85
C VAL A 24 15.50 -21.18 -6.05
N LEU A 25 14.87 -22.36 -6.12
CA LEU A 25 13.96 -22.71 -7.21
C LEU A 25 12.75 -21.77 -7.26
N LEU A 26 12.13 -21.46 -6.12
CA LEU A 26 11.03 -20.50 -6.01
C LEU A 26 11.46 -19.08 -6.39
N SER A 27 12.66 -18.66 -5.99
CA SER A 27 13.22 -17.37 -6.41
C SER A 27 13.42 -17.33 -7.93
N PHE A 28 13.87 -18.42 -8.54
CA PHE A 28 14.04 -18.50 -9.98
C PHE A 28 12.71 -18.44 -10.73
N THR A 29 11.69 -19.19 -10.31
CA THR A 29 10.38 -19.19 -11.00
C THR A 29 9.68 -17.83 -10.94
N THR A 30 9.88 -17.08 -9.86
CA THR A 30 9.33 -15.72 -9.72
C THR A 30 10.09 -14.68 -10.53
N LEU A 31 11.42 -14.81 -10.66
CA LEU A 31 12.26 -13.89 -11.44
C LEU A 31 12.24 -14.17 -12.95
N TYR A 32 12.02 -15.42 -13.34
CA TYR A 32 11.98 -15.85 -14.74
C TYR A 32 11.10 -14.98 -15.66
N PRO A 33 9.82 -14.66 -15.34
CA PRO A 33 8.99 -13.84 -16.23
C PRO A 33 9.54 -12.41 -16.41
N PHE A 34 10.22 -11.84 -15.41
CA PHE A 34 10.84 -10.52 -15.52
C PHE A 34 12.06 -10.54 -16.43
N LEU A 35 12.91 -11.56 -16.30
CA LEU A 35 14.05 -11.75 -17.19
C LEU A 35 13.59 -11.97 -18.64
N PHE A 36 12.57 -12.79 -18.82
CA PHE A 36 11.97 -13.03 -20.13
C PHE A 36 11.43 -11.73 -20.75
N LEU A 37 10.75 -10.89 -19.97
CA LEU A 37 10.23 -9.60 -20.44
C LEU A 37 11.36 -8.64 -20.87
N ILE A 38 12.46 -8.58 -20.12
CA ILE A 38 13.63 -7.74 -20.47
C ILE A 38 14.22 -8.19 -21.80
N PHE A 39 14.46 -9.50 -21.97
CA PHE A 39 15.00 -10.03 -23.22
C PHE A 39 14.05 -9.79 -24.40
N GLN A 40 12.74 -9.95 -24.19
CA GLN A 40 11.74 -9.69 -25.21
C GLN A 40 11.68 -8.21 -25.60
N SER A 41 11.87 -7.29 -24.64
CA SER A 41 11.86 -5.84 -24.89
C SER A 41 13.06 -5.33 -25.69
N LEU A 42 14.13 -6.12 -25.77
CA LEU A 42 15.39 -5.81 -26.47
C LEU A 42 15.52 -6.55 -27.81
N GLY A 43 14.53 -7.38 -28.18
CA GLY A 43 14.53 -8.17 -29.40
C GLY A 43 13.82 -7.49 -30.58
N ASN A 44 14.37 -7.66 -31.78
CA ASN A 44 13.81 -7.14 -33.05
C ASN A 44 12.54 -7.91 -33.51
N SER A 45 12.41 -9.19 -33.15
CA SER A 45 11.39 -10.09 -33.72
C SER A 45 10.32 -10.51 -32.71
N ALA A 46 9.09 -10.70 -33.19
CA ALA A 46 7.98 -11.36 -32.47
C ALA A 46 8.26 -12.84 -32.09
N SER A 47 9.51 -13.29 -32.19
CA SER A 47 9.94 -14.62 -31.77
C SER A 47 9.98 -14.70 -30.25
N ILE A 48 9.18 -15.61 -29.69
CA ILE A 48 9.17 -15.98 -28.28
C ILE A 48 10.42 -16.81 -27.99
N SER A 49 11.58 -16.16 -27.87
CA SER A 49 12.85 -16.80 -27.53
C SER A 49 13.42 -16.14 -26.28
N PHE A 50 13.95 -16.95 -25.37
CA PHE A 50 14.49 -16.46 -24.09
C PHE A 50 15.69 -15.53 -24.29
N LEU A 51 16.51 -15.76 -25.31
CA LEU A 51 17.63 -14.89 -25.68
C LEU A 51 17.28 -14.13 -26.97
N PRO A 52 17.47 -12.79 -27.00
CA PRO A 52 17.23 -12.02 -28.20
C PRO A 52 18.28 -12.40 -29.25
N LYS A 53 17.83 -12.74 -30.46
CA LYS A 53 18.73 -13.06 -31.59
C LYS A 53 19.44 -11.83 -32.12
N GLU A 54 18.77 -10.69 -32.05
CA GLU A 54 19.28 -9.38 -32.43
C GLU A 54 18.88 -8.38 -31.35
N PHE A 55 19.81 -7.51 -30.98
CA PHE A 55 19.60 -6.47 -29.99
C PHE A 55 19.11 -5.20 -30.68
N GLU A 56 17.91 -4.76 -30.35
CA GLU A 56 17.31 -3.56 -30.92
C GLU A 56 16.64 -2.70 -29.83
N THR A 57 16.88 -1.39 -29.89
CA THR A 57 16.34 -0.41 -28.93
C THR A 57 15.22 0.46 -29.51
N ALA A 58 14.75 0.18 -30.73
CA ALA A 58 13.73 0.96 -31.44
C ALA A 58 12.37 0.97 -30.72
N ALA A 59 12.02 -0.11 -30.02
CA ALA A 59 10.82 -0.19 -29.19
C ALA A 59 10.81 0.91 -28.10
N TYR A 60 11.95 1.11 -27.42
CA TYR A 60 12.09 2.17 -26.42
C TYR A 60 11.98 3.57 -27.04
N ALA A 61 12.62 3.80 -28.20
CA ALA A 61 12.50 5.08 -28.89
C ALA A 61 11.05 5.41 -29.28
N THR A 62 10.26 4.39 -29.66
CA THR A 62 8.83 4.53 -29.96
C THR A 62 8.01 4.87 -28.70
N VAL A 63 8.30 4.22 -27.58
CA VAL A 63 7.68 4.51 -26.28
C VAL A 63 7.98 5.94 -25.84
N PHE A 64 9.24 6.39 -25.90
CA PHE A 64 9.62 7.72 -25.45
C PHE A 64 9.07 8.86 -26.33
N LYS A 65 8.78 8.58 -27.61
CA LYS A 65 8.13 9.54 -28.52
C LYS A 65 6.63 9.70 -28.26
N ASN A 66 6.00 8.76 -27.56
CA ASN A 66 4.56 8.79 -27.32
C ASN A 66 4.22 9.71 -26.14
N SER A 67 3.60 10.87 -26.43
CA SER A 67 3.19 11.85 -25.42
C SER A 67 2.17 11.30 -24.42
N TYR A 68 1.32 10.34 -24.81
CA TYR A 68 0.31 9.75 -23.94
C TYR A 68 0.93 8.95 -22.80
N ILE A 69 2.09 8.32 -23.04
CA ILE A 69 2.82 7.56 -22.02
C ILE A 69 3.32 8.52 -20.94
N TRP A 70 3.87 9.67 -21.33
CA TRP A 70 4.33 10.69 -20.39
C TRP A 70 3.20 11.32 -19.57
N SER A 71 2.06 11.64 -20.21
CA SER A 71 0.90 12.14 -19.48
C SER A 71 0.33 11.10 -18.52
N GLY A 72 0.28 9.83 -18.94
CA GLY A 72 -0.15 8.72 -18.09
C GLY A 72 0.77 8.57 -16.88
N PHE A 73 2.08 8.52 -17.09
CA PHE A 73 3.08 8.44 -16.01
C PHE A 73 2.95 9.60 -15.02
N ARG A 74 2.81 10.83 -15.52
CA ARG A 74 2.61 12.02 -14.67
C ARG A 74 1.35 11.88 -13.81
N ASN A 75 0.23 11.48 -14.41
CA ASN A 75 -1.03 11.31 -13.69
C ASN A 75 -0.94 10.19 -12.65
N THR A 76 -0.29 9.07 -12.98
CA THR A 76 -0.07 7.96 -12.03
C THR A 76 0.80 8.40 -10.85
N ILE A 77 1.93 9.07 -11.10
CA ILE A 77 2.79 9.57 -10.02
C ILE A 77 2.03 10.55 -9.12
N LEU A 78 1.33 11.52 -9.71
CA LEU A 78 0.54 12.49 -8.94
C LEU A 78 -0.55 11.80 -8.12
N ARG A 79 -1.28 10.87 -8.73
CA ARG A 79 -2.32 10.08 -8.07
C ARG A 79 -1.75 9.29 -6.90
N THR A 80 -0.65 8.58 -7.09
CA THR A 80 -0.01 7.77 -6.05
C THR A 80 0.47 8.63 -4.90
N VAL A 81 1.16 9.75 -5.16
CA VAL A 81 1.68 10.61 -4.08
C VAL A 81 0.55 11.30 -3.33
N VAL A 82 -0.34 12.00 -4.05
CA VAL A 82 -1.42 12.77 -3.44
C VAL A 82 -2.43 11.85 -2.76
N GLY A 83 -2.82 10.76 -3.44
CA GLY A 83 -3.77 9.78 -2.91
C GLY A 83 -3.26 9.09 -1.65
N THR A 84 -2.00 8.64 -1.65
CA THR A 84 -1.41 8.02 -0.45
C THR A 84 -1.30 8.99 0.71
N VAL A 85 -0.78 10.20 0.49
CA VAL A 85 -0.63 11.20 1.55
C VAL A 85 -1.99 11.54 2.17
N LEU A 86 -2.99 11.86 1.33
CA LEU A 86 -4.33 12.18 1.81
C LEU A 86 -4.99 10.99 2.51
N SER A 87 -4.84 9.77 1.97
CA SER A 87 -5.39 8.57 2.58
C SER A 87 -4.79 8.31 3.96
N VAL A 88 -3.47 8.45 4.12
CA VAL A 88 -2.79 8.29 5.40
C VAL A 88 -3.21 9.37 6.39
N LEU A 89 -3.36 10.62 5.96
CA LEU A 89 -3.82 11.71 6.82
C LEU A 89 -5.23 11.47 7.34
N VAL A 90 -6.17 11.10 6.45
CA VAL A 90 -7.56 10.80 6.82
C VAL A 90 -7.64 9.57 7.72
N THR A 91 -6.92 8.51 7.35
CA THR A 91 -6.91 7.24 8.08
C THR A 91 -6.30 7.42 9.48
N THR A 92 -5.18 8.11 9.60
CA THR A 92 -4.51 8.41 10.89
C THR A 92 -5.42 9.23 11.79
N SER A 93 -6.01 10.31 11.26
CA SER A 93 -6.89 11.19 12.05
C SER A 93 -8.14 10.45 12.54
N GLY A 94 -8.80 9.70 11.66
CA GLY A 94 -10.00 8.93 12.01
C GLY A 94 -9.70 7.77 12.96
N ALA A 95 -8.59 7.05 12.74
CA ALA A 95 -8.15 5.98 13.62
C ALA A 95 -7.78 6.47 15.02
N TYR A 96 -7.14 7.65 15.12
CA TYR A 96 -6.79 8.24 16.41
C TYR A 96 -8.03 8.61 17.21
N ALA A 97 -9.01 9.28 16.60
CA ALA A 97 -10.26 9.61 17.28
C ALA A 97 -11.02 8.34 17.76
N LEU A 98 -11.09 7.31 16.90
CA LEU A 98 -11.82 6.08 17.20
C LEU A 98 -11.10 5.13 18.18
N SER A 99 -9.79 5.26 18.35
CA SER A 99 -9.05 4.47 19.33
C SER A 99 -9.37 4.90 20.76
N LYS A 100 -9.80 6.14 20.96
CA LYS A 100 -10.03 6.72 22.30
C LYS A 100 -11.27 6.18 22.99
N PRO A 101 -11.18 5.77 24.27
CA PRO A 101 -12.33 5.24 25.00
C PRO A 101 -13.40 6.30 25.29
N TRP A 102 -13.01 7.56 25.42
CA TRP A 102 -13.94 8.69 25.65
C TRP A 102 -14.68 9.14 24.38
N PHE A 103 -14.33 8.63 23.19
CA PHE A 103 -15.03 9.03 21.97
C PHE A 103 -16.47 8.51 21.97
N PRO A 104 -17.48 9.40 21.86
CA PRO A 104 -18.87 9.03 22.02
C PRO A 104 -19.29 8.04 20.93
N ASN A 105 -20.01 6.99 21.34
CA ASN A 105 -20.55 5.96 20.43
C ASN A 105 -19.50 5.27 19.54
N ARG A 106 -18.23 5.18 19.98
CA ARG A 106 -17.13 4.57 19.18
C ARG A 106 -17.45 3.18 18.61
N ARG A 107 -18.22 2.36 19.33
CA ARG A 107 -18.63 1.02 18.88
C ARG A 107 -19.56 1.08 17.68
N LEU A 108 -20.52 2.01 17.68
CA LEU A 108 -21.46 2.21 16.59
C LEU A 108 -20.73 2.71 15.34
N TRP A 109 -19.86 3.72 15.47
CA TRP A 109 -19.07 4.24 14.35
C TRP A 109 -18.13 3.19 13.76
N THR A 110 -17.46 2.43 14.63
CA THR A 110 -16.63 1.31 14.21
C THR A 110 -17.45 0.25 13.47
N GLY A 111 -18.65 -0.07 13.97
CA GLY A 111 -19.57 -1.00 13.31
C GLY A 111 -19.96 -0.55 11.90
N PHE A 112 -20.32 0.73 11.73
CA PHE A 112 -20.64 1.29 10.42
C PHE A 112 -19.44 1.25 9.46
N ILE A 113 -18.24 1.59 9.92
CA ILE A 113 -17.04 1.55 9.06
C ILE A 113 -16.74 0.11 8.64
N VAL A 114 -16.77 -0.84 9.58
CA VAL A 114 -16.51 -2.26 9.28
C VAL A 114 -17.59 -2.83 8.36
N PHE A 115 -18.85 -2.40 8.47
CA PHE A 115 -19.93 -2.82 7.57
C PHE A 115 -19.61 -2.51 6.10
N THR A 116 -18.97 -1.36 5.82
CA THR A 116 -18.58 -0.98 4.44
C THR A 116 -17.52 -1.90 3.82
N MET A 117 -16.83 -2.75 4.61
CA MET A 117 -15.94 -3.78 4.07
C MET A 117 -16.70 -4.89 3.37
N PHE A 118 -17.90 -5.20 3.85
CA PHE A 118 -18.69 -6.36 3.39
C PHE A 118 -19.80 -5.95 2.42
N PHE A 119 -20.25 -4.70 2.51
CA PHE A 119 -21.32 -4.16 1.68
C PHE A 119 -20.85 -2.91 0.93
N SER A 120 -21.06 -2.90 -0.39
CA SER A 120 -20.84 -1.72 -1.23
C SER A 120 -21.99 -1.53 -2.21
N GLY A 121 -22.20 -0.30 -2.67
CA GLY A 121 -23.17 -0.01 -3.73
C GLY A 121 -22.77 -0.58 -5.10
N GLY A 122 -21.54 -1.06 -5.27
CA GLY A 122 -21.04 -1.53 -6.56
C GLY A 122 -20.69 -0.39 -7.53
N LEU A 123 -20.28 -0.77 -8.75
CA LEU A 123 -19.72 0.16 -9.73
C LEU A 123 -20.75 1.18 -10.22
N ILE A 124 -21.96 0.73 -10.61
CA ILE A 124 -22.97 1.62 -11.23
C ILE A 124 -23.42 2.74 -10.26
N PRO A 125 -23.83 2.46 -9.01
CA PRO A 125 -24.19 3.53 -8.07
C PRO A 125 -23.03 4.45 -7.73
N SER A 126 -21.81 3.93 -7.63
CA SER A 126 -20.61 4.74 -7.39
C SER A 126 -20.33 5.69 -8.55
N TYR A 127 -20.49 5.23 -9.79
CA TYR A 127 -20.38 6.05 -10.99
C TYR A 127 -21.45 7.16 -11.03
N LEU A 128 -22.72 6.81 -10.77
CA LEU A 128 -23.81 7.78 -10.73
C LEU A 128 -23.60 8.83 -9.63
N LEU A 129 -23.06 8.44 -8.48
CA LEU A 129 -22.69 9.36 -7.41
C LEU A 129 -21.60 10.33 -7.86
N MET A 130 -20.50 9.85 -8.46
CA MET A 130 -19.43 10.71 -8.95
C MET A 130 -19.92 11.69 -10.02
N LYS A 131 -20.80 11.23 -10.92
CA LYS A 131 -21.45 12.09 -11.92
C LYS A 131 -22.36 13.14 -11.27
N GLY A 132 -23.17 12.74 -10.29
CA GLY A 132 -24.06 13.64 -9.54
C GLY A 132 -23.32 14.69 -8.71
N LEU A 133 -22.12 14.36 -8.19
CA LEU A 133 -21.24 15.29 -7.49
C LEU A 133 -20.45 16.23 -8.43
N GLY A 134 -20.60 16.09 -9.76
CA GLY A 134 -19.84 16.88 -10.73
C GLY A 134 -18.35 16.55 -10.78
N LEU A 135 -17.94 15.42 -10.21
CA LEU A 135 -16.54 14.97 -10.17
C LEU A 135 -16.15 14.13 -11.40
N TYR A 136 -17.10 13.85 -12.29
CA TYR A 136 -16.84 13.06 -13.50
C TYR A 136 -15.72 13.69 -14.36
N ASN A 137 -14.81 12.85 -14.86
CA ASN A 137 -13.63 13.26 -15.63
C ASN A 137 -12.72 14.28 -14.90
N SER A 138 -12.63 14.17 -13.56
CA SER A 138 -11.74 15.01 -12.74
C SER A 138 -10.66 14.18 -12.06
N PHE A 139 -9.54 14.83 -11.73
CA PHE A 139 -8.47 14.20 -10.95
C PHE A 139 -8.95 13.68 -9.58
N TRP A 140 -9.90 14.38 -8.96
CA TRP A 140 -10.43 14.05 -7.64
C TRP A 140 -11.29 12.78 -7.64
N ALA A 141 -11.94 12.43 -8.76
CA ALA A 141 -12.68 11.18 -8.86
C ALA A 141 -11.78 9.94 -8.69
N MET A 142 -10.49 10.04 -8.99
CA MET A 142 -9.52 8.94 -8.83
C MET A 142 -9.00 8.77 -7.40
N ILE A 143 -9.22 9.77 -6.53
CA ILE A 143 -8.66 9.81 -5.18
C ILE A 143 -9.75 9.72 -4.13
N LEU A 144 -10.77 10.59 -4.21
CA LEU A 144 -11.76 10.78 -3.15
C LEU A 144 -12.50 9.48 -2.74
N PRO A 145 -12.99 8.64 -3.67
CA PRO A 145 -13.74 7.44 -3.29
C PRO A 145 -12.93 6.44 -2.48
N GLY A 146 -11.63 6.35 -2.76
CA GLY A 146 -10.69 5.41 -2.11
C GLY A 146 -9.92 6.00 -0.93
N LEU A 147 -10.16 7.26 -0.55
CA LEU A 147 -9.35 7.95 0.48
C LEU A 147 -9.33 7.21 1.82
N CYS A 148 -10.49 6.70 2.25
CA CYS A 148 -10.62 6.03 3.53
C CYS A 148 -11.00 4.57 3.32
N SER A 149 -10.01 3.68 3.41
CA SER A 149 -10.25 2.25 3.46
C SER A 149 -10.63 1.85 4.89
N ALA A 150 -11.79 1.22 5.05
CA ALA A 150 -12.22 0.66 6.34
C ALA A 150 -11.18 -0.32 6.92
N TYR A 151 -10.45 -1.02 6.05
CA TYR A 151 -9.41 -1.99 6.44
C TYR A 151 -8.20 -1.28 7.04
N ASN A 152 -7.66 -0.30 6.32
CA ASN A 152 -6.53 0.49 6.79
C ASN A 152 -6.87 1.23 8.08
N LEU A 153 -8.07 1.81 8.18
CA LEU A 153 -8.54 2.50 9.38
C LEU A 153 -8.67 1.54 10.57
N THR A 154 -9.24 0.36 10.36
CA THR A 154 -9.40 -0.64 11.44
C THR A 154 -8.06 -1.13 11.96
N ILE A 155 -7.10 -1.39 11.07
CA ILE A 155 -5.73 -1.79 11.45
C ILE A 155 -5.02 -0.67 12.20
N MET A 156 -5.03 0.55 11.68
CA MET A 156 -4.39 1.70 12.31
C MET A 156 -4.98 1.96 13.70
N ARG A 157 -6.31 1.88 13.84
CA ARG A 157 -7.00 2.05 15.11
C ARG A 157 -6.57 1.00 16.12
N ASN A 158 -6.53 -0.27 15.71
CA ASN A 158 -6.11 -1.36 16.59
C ASN A 158 -4.65 -1.19 17.04
N PHE A 159 -3.77 -0.70 16.16
CA PHE A 159 -2.40 -0.36 16.53
C PHE A 159 -2.37 0.77 17.59
N PHE A 160 -3.11 1.86 17.37
CA PHE A 160 -3.19 2.96 18.34
C PHE A 160 -3.78 2.53 19.69
N MET A 161 -4.73 1.59 19.69
CA MET A 161 -5.27 1.03 20.94
C MET A 161 -4.25 0.18 21.71
N GLY A 162 -3.20 -0.30 21.04
CA GLY A 162 -2.10 -1.02 21.68
C GLY A 162 -1.04 -0.11 22.31
N ILE A 163 -1.11 1.20 22.08
CA ILE A 163 -0.18 2.16 22.69
C ILE A 163 -0.57 2.35 24.17
N PRO A 164 0.40 2.27 25.11
CA PRO A 164 0.12 2.47 26.54
C PRO A 164 -0.48 3.86 26.80
N ASN A 165 -1.59 3.92 27.55
CA ASN A 165 -2.32 5.17 27.82
C ASN A 165 -1.50 6.15 28.69
N GLU A 166 -0.55 5.63 29.47
CA GLU A 166 0.31 6.40 30.38
C GLU A 166 1.14 7.45 29.63
N LEU A 167 1.50 7.18 28.37
CA LEU A 167 2.21 8.12 27.49
C LEU A 167 1.35 9.34 27.13
N GLU A 168 0.05 9.16 27.01
CA GLU A 168 -0.87 10.25 26.70
C GLU A 168 -1.27 11.01 27.97
N GLU A 169 -1.48 10.29 29.08
CA GLU A 169 -1.80 10.90 30.38
C GLU A 169 -0.67 11.79 30.88
N SER A 170 0.58 11.34 30.77
CA SER A 170 1.76 12.16 31.11
C SER A 170 1.82 13.44 30.27
N ALA A 171 1.62 13.34 28.96
CA ALA A 171 1.57 14.50 28.08
C ALA A 171 0.41 15.47 28.40
N LYS A 172 -0.75 14.95 28.82
CA LYS A 172 -1.88 15.77 29.27
C LYS A 172 -1.56 16.51 30.58
N ILE A 173 -0.84 15.88 31.50
CA ILE A 173 -0.35 16.53 32.73
C ILE A 173 0.60 17.68 32.38
N ASP A 174 1.44 17.52 31.34
CA ASP A 174 2.31 18.56 30.80
C ASP A 174 1.56 19.63 29.97
N GLY A 175 0.23 19.58 29.91
CA GLY A 175 -0.62 20.56 29.24
C GLY A 175 -0.77 20.36 27.72
N ALA A 176 -0.37 19.21 27.18
CA ALA A 176 -0.54 18.91 25.76
C ALA A 176 -2.01 18.65 25.41
N ASN A 177 -2.47 19.21 24.29
CA ASN A 177 -3.79 18.92 23.73
C ASN A 177 -3.79 17.64 22.88
N ASP A 178 -4.96 17.11 22.52
CA ASP A 178 -5.06 15.82 21.80
C ASP A 178 -4.38 15.83 20.41
N ILE A 179 -4.35 16.97 19.71
CA ILE A 179 -3.68 17.10 18.40
C ILE A 179 -2.16 17.06 18.59
N GLN A 180 -1.65 17.73 19.62
CA GLN A 180 -0.23 17.71 19.98
C GLN A 180 0.21 16.30 20.38
N ILE A 181 -0.61 15.59 21.17
CA ILE A 181 -0.35 14.20 21.55
C ILE A 181 -0.31 13.31 20.30
N MET A 182 -1.29 13.46 19.40
CA MET A 182 -1.31 12.71 18.13
C MET A 182 -0.03 12.95 17.31
N LEU A 183 0.33 14.22 17.09
CA LEU A 183 1.46 14.59 16.22
C LEU A 183 2.83 14.30 16.84
N ARG A 184 3.00 14.50 18.14
CA ARG A 184 4.31 14.43 18.82
C ARG A 184 4.59 13.08 19.48
N ILE A 185 3.57 12.28 19.77
CA ILE A 185 3.72 11.02 20.50
C ILE A 185 3.20 9.86 19.64
N VAL A 186 1.92 9.87 19.29
CA VAL A 186 1.29 8.71 18.63
C VAL A 186 1.87 8.47 17.24
N ILE A 187 2.00 9.50 16.40
CA ILE A 187 2.52 9.35 15.04
C ILE A 187 3.97 8.84 15.01
N PRO A 188 4.92 9.39 15.79
CA PRO A 188 6.30 8.87 15.84
C PRO A 188 6.38 7.40 16.29
N ILE A 189 5.60 7.00 17.28
CA ILE A 189 5.54 5.60 17.73
C ILE A 189 4.94 4.69 16.66
N SER A 190 4.06 5.25 15.82
CA SER A 190 3.29 4.52 14.82
C SER A 190 3.91 4.54 13.42
N LEU A 191 5.15 5.00 13.26
CA LEU A 191 5.86 5.00 11.98
C LEU A 191 5.85 3.62 11.28
N PRO A 192 6.01 2.46 11.95
CA PRO A 192 5.96 1.16 11.28
C PRO A 192 4.61 0.88 10.61
N ILE A 193 3.50 1.19 11.29
CA ILE A 193 2.16 0.94 10.75
C ILE A 193 1.76 1.97 9.69
N ILE A 194 2.18 3.22 9.87
CA ILE A 194 2.02 4.28 8.86
C ILE A 194 2.77 3.90 7.58
N ALA A 195 4.00 3.39 7.68
CA ALA A 195 4.76 2.94 6.51
C ALA A 195 4.07 1.78 5.78
N THR A 196 3.54 0.80 6.54
CA THR A 196 2.80 -0.35 5.97
C THR A 196 1.56 0.11 5.19
N ILE A 197 0.72 0.97 5.81
CA ILE A 197 -0.49 1.48 5.17
C ILE A 197 -0.17 2.40 3.99
N SER A 198 0.88 3.22 4.11
CA SER A 198 1.36 4.08 3.02
C SER A 198 1.78 3.25 1.81
N LEU A 199 2.50 2.15 2.03
CA LEU A 199 2.92 1.24 0.97
C LEU A 199 1.71 0.58 0.29
N TRP A 200 0.76 0.05 1.07
CA TRP A 200 -0.44 -0.58 0.52
C TRP A 200 -1.28 0.39 -0.31
N ASN A 201 -1.48 1.62 0.18
CA ASN A 201 -2.18 2.67 -0.57
C ASN A 201 -1.40 3.08 -1.83
N ALA A 202 -0.07 3.19 -1.75
CA ALA A 202 0.74 3.57 -2.90
C ALA A 202 0.69 2.51 -4.01
N VAL A 203 0.81 1.23 -3.65
CA VAL A 203 0.67 0.10 -4.57
C VAL A 203 -0.75 0.05 -5.14
N GLY A 204 -1.76 0.31 -4.32
CA GLY A 204 -3.16 0.39 -4.76
C GLY A 204 -3.38 1.47 -5.82
N HIS A 205 -2.94 2.70 -5.56
CA HIS A 205 -3.05 3.80 -6.52
C HIS A 205 -2.22 3.58 -7.78
N TRP A 206 -1.04 2.99 -7.66
CA TRP A 206 -0.17 2.71 -8.80
C TRP A 206 -0.79 1.69 -9.77
N ASN A 207 -1.47 0.67 -9.24
CA ASN A 207 -2.08 -0.41 -10.03
C ASN A 207 -3.55 -0.16 -10.41
N ALA A 208 -4.11 0.98 -10.02
CA ALA A 208 -5.52 1.27 -10.25
C ALA A 208 -5.78 1.66 -11.72
N TRP A 209 -6.71 0.96 -12.35
CA TRP A 209 -7.03 1.11 -13.77
C TRP A 209 -8.54 1.24 -14.05
N PHE A 210 -9.39 0.51 -13.33
CA PHE A 210 -10.84 0.49 -13.54
C PHE A 210 -11.54 1.84 -13.36
N ASP A 211 -11.00 2.69 -12.48
CA ASP A 211 -11.55 4.00 -12.16
C ASP A 211 -10.94 5.12 -13.02
N CYS A 212 -10.00 4.77 -13.89
CA CYS A 212 -9.36 5.67 -14.85
C CYS A 212 -9.91 5.52 -16.28
N MET A 213 -10.77 4.53 -16.52
CA MET A 213 -11.49 4.29 -17.77
C MET A 213 -12.86 4.97 -17.74
#